data_AF-A0A853CS78-F1
#
_entry.id   AF-A0A853CS78-F1
#
_cell.length_a   1.000
_cell.length_b   1.000
_cell.length_c   1.000
_cell.angle_alpha   90.00
_cell.angle_beta   90.00
_cell.angle_gamma   90.00
#
_symmetry.space_group_name_H-M   'P 1'
#
loop_
_entity.id
_entity.type
_entity.pdbx_description
1 polymer ?
#
loop_
_entity_poly.entity_id
_entity_poly.type
_entity_poly.pdbx_seq_one_letter_code
_entity_poly.pdbx_strand_id
1 'polypeptide(L)'
;MNLRTTFSGRRLRGSHARRRPALPSRRPALFLGVAAAGALAVNVLVGADPAAQADSGTPQSVSVAHQLGLTARSAPATSDLRPLEELSASRSTRDQQQAAAQQQQQAAVQAELDRQKAEAEAAAQAAAAQAAAQQAAAQQAAAAAAPSGSFQDYALKKLGGDQSQFSCLESLWGKESGWNPNAQNPSSTAYGIPQLLNSTWASTGIAKTSDGYRQIDAGLIYIDNRYGSPCGAWSHSKSTGWY
;
A
#
# COMPACT_ATOMS: atom_id res chain seq x y z
N MET A 1 66.75 -3.25 42.96
CA MET A 1 66.46 -3.15 44.41
C MET A 1 65.67 -1.88 44.70
N ASN A 2 64.72 -1.98 45.63
CA ASN A 2 63.67 -1.01 45.97
C ASN A 2 64.15 0.37 46.44
N LEU A 3 63.42 1.44 46.07
CA LEU A 3 63.39 2.72 46.79
C LEU A 3 61.94 3.24 46.94
N ARG A 4 61.43 3.05 48.16
CA ARG A 4 60.60 3.91 49.05
C ARG A 4 59.70 4.99 48.38
N THR A 5 58.37 4.92 48.46
CA THR A 5 57.44 5.34 49.55
C THR A 5 57.47 6.84 49.93
N THR A 6 56.39 7.58 49.63
CA THR A 6 55.75 8.68 50.44
C THR A 6 54.37 8.97 49.81
N PHE A 7 53.22 8.64 50.44
CA PHE A 7 52.41 9.33 51.46
C PHE A 7 51.53 10.53 51.01
N SER A 8 50.22 10.35 51.26
CA SER A 8 49.16 11.32 51.55
C SER A 8 48.47 12.16 50.46
N GLY A 9 47.13 12.17 50.51
CA GLY A 9 46.34 13.24 49.91
C GLY A 9 44.86 12.94 49.62
N ARG A 10 44.08 12.55 50.62
CA ARG A 10 42.61 12.42 50.53
C ARG A 10 41.94 13.79 50.30
N ARG A 11 41.13 13.97 49.26
CA ARG A 11 39.91 14.80 49.29
C ARG A 11 38.81 14.26 48.39
N LEU A 12 37.68 13.96 49.02
CA LEU A 12 36.38 13.68 48.42
C LEU A 12 35.77 14.99 47.89
N ARG A 13 35.37 15.01 46.62
CA ARG A 13 34.24 15.79 46.07
C ARG A 13 33.63 14.87 45.01
N GLY A 14 32.45 14.31 45.19
CA GLY A 14 31.20 15.05 45.34
C GLY A 14 30.64 15.44 43.97
N SER A 15 30.70 14.55 42.97
CA SER A 15 30.07 14.79 41.67
C SER A 15 28.61 14.35 41.74
N HIS A 16 27.74 15.34 41.93
CA HIS A 16 26.30 15.21 41.90
C HIS A 16 25.83 14.47 40.64
N ALA A 17 25.23 13.30 40.86
CA ALA A 17 24.44 12.60 39.89
C ALA A 17 23.27 13.48 39.41
N ARG A 18 23.40 14.08 38.23
CA ARG A 18 22.23 14.60 37.51
C ARG A 18 21.48 13.41 36.91
N ARG A 19 20.56 12.87 37.71
CA ARG A 19 19.46 12.02 37.25
C ARG A 19 18.71 12.77 36.16
N ARG A 20 18.85 12.35 34.92
CA ARG A 20 17.96 12.76 33.82
C ARG A 20 16.64 12.00 34.02
N PRO A 21 15.48 12.66 34.05
CA PRO A 21 14.21 11.95 34.09
C PRO A 21 14.03 11.18 32.78
N ALA A 22 13.77 9.88 32.90
CA ALA A 22 13.31 9.03 31.82
C ALA A 22 11.91 9.49 31.40
N LEU A 23 11.76 9.89 30.13
CA LEU A 23 10.45 10.15 29.54
C LEU A 23 9.81 8.82 29.11
N PRO A 24 8.50 8.63 29.32
CA PRO A 24 7.83 7.36 29.08
C PRO A 24 7.69 7.02 27.60
N SER A 25 7.95 5.74 27.34
CA SER A 25 7.44 4.90 26.26
C SER A 25 6.01 5.28 25.81
N ARG A 26 5.85 5.62 24.54
CA ARG A 26 4.59 5.49 23.81
C ARG A 26 4.84 5.01 22.37
N ARG A 27 4.42 3.79 22.09
CA ARG A 27 3.90 3.31 20.80
C ARG A 27 2.54 2.65 21.11
N PRO A 28 1.60 2.47 20.17
CA PRO A 28 1.55 2.88 18.76
C PRO A 28 0.23 3.63 18.42
N ALA A 29 0.30 4.79 17.78
CA ALA A 29 -0.87 5.28 17.04
C ALA A 29 -0.78 4.66 15.64
N LEU A 30 -1.59 3.64 15.41
CA LEU A 30 -1.97 3.17 14.09
C LEU A 30 -2.56 4.36 13.34
N PHE A 31 -1.76 5.05 12.53
CA PHE A 31 -2.31 5.87 11.46
C PHE A 31 -2.82 4.90 10.41
N LEU A 32 -4.10 4.56 10.52
CA LEU A 32 -4.92 4.10 9.41
C LEU A 32 -4.80 5.15 8.31
N GLY A 33 -3.88 4.91 7.37
CA GLY A 33 -3.84 5.64 6.12
C GLY A 33 -5.11 5.31 5.35
N VAL A 34 -6.12 6.15 5.49
CA VAL A 34 -7.30 6.12 4.63
C VAL A 34 -6.81 6.50 3.23
N ALA A 35 -6.57 5.49 2.39
CA ALA A 35 -6.42 5.68 0.96
C ALA A 35 -7.80 6.02 0.39
N ALA A 36 -8.20 7.28 0.52
CA ALA A 36 -9.31 7.84 -0.25
C ALA A 36 -8.81 8.01 -1.69
N ALA A 37 -8.81 6.92 -2.47
CA ALA A 37 -8.76 6.99 -3.92
C ALA A 37 -10.12 7.50 -4.42
N GLY A 38 -10.40 8.78 -4.16
CA GLY A 38 -11.51 9.49 -4.77
C GLY A 38 -11.10 9.88 -6.19
N ALA A 39 -11.32 8.99 -7.14
CA ALA A 39 -11.28 9.36 -8.56
C ALA A 39 -12.49 10.27 -8.83
N LEU A 40 -12.31 11.58 -8.65
CA LEU A 40 -13.22 12.57 -9.22
C LEU A 40 -12.97 12.61 -10.73
N ALA A 41 -13.60 11.68 -11.46
CA ALA A 41 -13.77 11.81 -12.89
C ALA A 41 -14.76 12.95 -13.14
N VAL A 42 -14.27 14.19 -13.19
CA VAL A 42 -15.02 15.30 -13.75
C VAL A 42 -15.05 15.08 -15.25
N ASN A 43 -16.07 14.37 -15.71
CA ASN A 43 -16.35 14.23 -17.13
C ASN A 43 -16.92 15.57 -17.61
N VAL A 44 -16.05 16.51 -17.96
CA VAL A 44 -16.46 17.69 -18.73
C VAL A 44 -16.80 17.18 -20.12
N LEU A 45 -18.06 16.77 -20.31
CA LEU A 45 -18.65 16.74 -21.63
C LEU A 45 -18.64 18.19 -22.15
N VAL A 46 -17.65 18.51 -22.99
CA VAL A 46 -17.84 19.55 -23.99
C VAL A 46 -18.89 19.00 -24.94
N GLY A 47 -20.16 19.22 -24.59
CA GLY A 47 -21.24 19.07 -25.55
C GLY A 47 -20.90 20.01 -26.70
N ALA A 48 -20.69 19.45 -27.89
CA ALA A 48 -20.81 20.23 -29.11
C ALA A 48 -22.22 20.81 -29.08
N ASP A 49 -22.32 22.11 -28.81
CA ASP A 49 -23.58 22.82 -28.91
C ASP A 49 -24.20 22.45 -30.26
N PRO A 50 -25.49 22.04 -30.31
CA PRO A 50 -26.16 21.94 -31.59
C PRO A 50 -26.03 23.30 -32.24
N ALA A 51 -25.62 23.32 -33.52
CA ALA A 51 -25.61 24.54 -34.32
C ALA A 51 -26.90 25.30 -34.02
N ALA A 52 -26.78 26.48 -33.40
CA ALA A 52 -27.91 27.31 -33.08
C ALA A 52 -28.62 27.59 -34.41
N GLN A 53 -29.68 26.83 -34.69
CA GLN A 53 -30.60 27.15 -35.75
C GLN A 53 -31.28 28.42 -35.28
N ALA A 54 -30.77 29.56 -35.76
CA ALA A 54 -31.49 30.80 -35.71
C ALA A 54 -32.79 30.58 -36.49
N ASP A 55 -33.85 30.27 -35.76
CA ASP A 55 -35.21 30.36 -36.28
C ASP A 55 -35.34 31.75 -36.89
N SER A 56 -35.64 31.81 -38.18
CA SER A 56 -35.90 33.04 -38.91
C SER A 56 -37.28 33.60 -38.54
N GLY A 57 -37.59 33.61 -37.24
CA GLY A 57 -38.58 34.48 -36.66
C GLY A 57 -38.09 35.91 -36.88
N THR A 58 -38.74 36.62 -37.78
CA THR A 58 -38.45 38.01 -38.12
C THR A 58 -38.37 38.80 -36.80
N PRO A 59 -37.18 39.29 -36.37
CA PRO A 59 -37.13 40.14 -35.21
C PRO A 59 -37.90 41.40 -35.59
N GLN A 60 -39.06 41.61 -34.97
CA GLN A 60 -39.77 42.88 -35.07
C GLN A 60 -38.90 43.91 -34.35
N SER A 61 -37.97 44.49 -35.11
CA SER A 61 -37.18 45.64 -34.72
C SER A 61 -38.15 46.81 -34.61
N VAL A 62 -38.77 46.95 -33.44
CA VAL A 62 -39.47 48.18 -33.09
C VAL A 62 -38.43 49.29 -33.10
N SER A 63 -38.49 50.12 -34.13
CA SER A 63 -37.61 51.25 -34.28
C SER A 63 -37.84 52.20 -33.11
N VAL A 64 -36.81 52.42 -32.29
CA VAL A 64 -36.81 53.40 -31.20
C VAL A 64 -37.25 54.78 -31.71
N ALA A 65 -37.02 55.09 -32.99
CA ALA A 65 -37.46 56.33 -33.63
C ALA A 65 -38.98 56.45 -33.78
N HIS A 66 -39.72 55.35 -33.95
CA HIS A 66 -41.19 55.35 -34.05
C HIS A 66 -41.84 55.61 -32.68
N GLN A 67 -41.24 55.12 -31.59
CA GLN A 67 -41.74 55.34 -30.23
C GLN A 67 -41.46 56.77 -29.72
N LEU A 68 -40.48 57.45 -30.33
CA LEU A 68 -40.15 58.86 -30.06
C LEU A 68 -40.83 59.86 -31.01
N GLY A 69 -41.70 59.40 -31.93
CA GLY A 69 -42.50 60.27 -32.80
C GLY A 69 -41.70 61.05 -33.85
N LEU A 70 -40.49 60.61 -34.22
CA LEU A 70 -39.65 61.29 -35.19
C LEU A 70 -39.98 60.83 -36.62
N THR A 71 -40.60 61.69 -37.43
CA THR A 71 -40.82 61.44 -38.87
C THR A 71 -39.51 61.63 -39.65
N ALA A 72 -39.09 60.61 -40.38
CA ALA A 72 -37.85 60.61 -41.15
C ALA A 72 -37.83 61.74 -42.19
N ARG A 73 -36.93 62.71 -42.01
CA ARG A 73 -36.65 63.75 -43.02
C ARG A 73 -35.49 63.28 -43.88
N SER A 74 -35.77 62.96 -45.14
CA SER A 74 -34.77 62.56 -46.13
C SER A 74 -33.91 63.77 -46.53
N ALA A 75 -32.79 63.97 -45.86
CA ALA A 75 -31.71 64.85 -46.33
C ALA A 75 -30.79 64.05 -47.28
N PRO A 76 -30.17 64.67 -48.29
CA PRO A 76 -29.15 64.01 -49.10
C PRO A 76 -27.97 63.68 -48.19
N ALA A 77 -27.82 62.40 -47.87
CA ALA A 77 -26.71 61.88 -47.11
C ALA A 77 -25.45 61.88 -47.98
N THR A 78 -24.74 63.01 -48.08
CA THR A 78 -23.29 62.96 -48.33
C THR A 78 -22.63 62.52 -47.02
N SER A 79 -22.87 61.27 -46.62
CA SER A 79 -22.33 60.73 -45.38
C SER A 79 -20.84 60.49 -45.56
N ASP A 80 -20.02 61.29 -44.87
CA ASP A 80 -18.61 60.94 -44.67
C ASP A 80 -18.57 59.62 -43.87
N LEU A 81 -18.26 58.51 -44.55
CA LEU A 81 -18.24 57.17 -43.96
C LEU A 81 -16.94 56.89 -43.19
N ARG A 82 -15.93 57.76 -43.30
CA ARG A 82 -14.62 57.59 -42.65
C ARG A 82 -14.72 57.35 -41.13
N PRO A 83 -15.58 58.04 -40.35
CA PRO A 83 -15.68 57.79 -38.92
C PRO A 83 -16.22 56.40 -38.58
N LEU A 84 -17.05 55.82 -39.45
CA LEU A 84 -17.59 54.46 -39.26
C LEU A 84 -16.54 53.40 -39.58
N GLU A 85 -15.71 53.64 -40.59
CA GLU A 85 -14.57 52.78 -40.95
C GLU A 85 -13.49 52.77 -39.85
N GLU A 86 -13.19 53.93 -39.24
CA GLU A 86 -12.24 54.02 -38.13
C GLU A 86 -12.75 53.31 -36.87
N LEU A 87 -14.06 53.40 -36.60
CA LEU A 87 -14.70 52.68 -35.49
C LEU A 87 -14.69 51.16 -35.72
N SER A 88 -14.92 50.70 -36.95
CA SER A 88 -14.91 49.27 -37.29
C SER A 88 -13.50 48.68 -37.25
N ALA A 89 -12.49 49.43 -37.70
CA ALA A 89 -11.08 49.08 -37.54
C ALA A 89 -10.69 49.00 -36.05
N SER A 90 -11.08 49.99 -35.24
CA SER A 90 -10.82 50.01 -33.80
C SER A 90 -11.52 48.89 -33.02
N ARG A 91 -12.69 48.43 -33.47
CA ARG A 91 -13.37 47.24 -32.90
C ARG A 91 -12.63 45.96 -33.28
N SER A 92 -12.32 45.80 -34.57
CA SER A 92 -11.57 44.65 -35.07
C SER A 92 -10.24 44.45 -34.33
N THR A 93 -9.49 45.52 -34.06
CA THR A 93 -8.24 45.44 -33.29
C THR A 93 -8.46 45.00 -31.85
N ARG A 94 -9.50 45.51 -31.16
CA ARG A 94 -9.80 45.10 -29.78
C ARG A 94 -10.22 43.63 -29.70
N ASP A 95 -11.02 43.17 -30.65
CA ASP A 95 -11.46 41.77 -30.70
C ASP A 95 -10.27 40.83 -30.93
N GLN A 96 -9.34 41.20 -31.82
CA GLN A 96 -8.09 40.46 -32.03
C GLN A 96 -7.21 40.43 -30.77
N GLN A 97 -7.06 41.56 -30.07
CA GLN A 97 -6.30 41.62 -28.82
C GLN A 97 -6.94 40.78 -27.72
N GLN A 98 -8.27 40.78 -27.61
CA GLN A 98 -8.99 39.94 -26.65
C GLN A 98 -8.83 38.45 -26.96
N ALA A 99 -8.95 38.04 -28.24
CA ALA A 99 -8.74 36.66 -28.66
C ALA A 99 -7.31 36.19 -28.37
N ALA A 100 -6.31 37.03 -28.66
CA ALA A 100 -4.91 36.74 -28.35
C ALA A 100 -4.68 36.60 -26.83
N ALA A 101 -5.27 37.48 -26.01
CA ALA A 101 -5.17 37.39 -24.55
C ALA A 101 -5.84 36.11 -24.00
N GLN A 102 -7.00 35.72 -24.53
CA GLN A 102 -7.68 34.48 -24.16
C GLN A 102 -6.84 33.25 -24.52
N GLN A 103 -6.23 33.24 -25.71
CA GLN A 103 -5.35 32.14 -26.13
C GLN A 103 -4.12 32.01 -25.23
N GLN A 104 -3.51 33.13 -24.83
CA GLN A 104 -2.38 33.13 -23.89
C GLN A 104 -2.79 32.63 -22.50
N GLN A 105 -3.97 33.01 -22.01
CA GLN A 105 -4.49 32.50 -20.74
C GLN A 105 -4.76 30.99 -20.80
N GLN A 106 -5.36 30.50 -21.89
CA GLN A 106 -5.59 29.07 -22.08
C GLN A 106 -4.27 28.28 -22.14
N ALA A 107 -3.26 28.80 -22.84
CA ALA A 107 -1.94 28.18 -22.90
C ALA A 107 -1.27 28.13 -21.52
N ALA A 108 -1.39 29.19 -20.71
CA ALA A 108 -0.86 29.23 -19.35
C ALA A 108 -1.56 28.22 -18.42
N VAL A 109 -2.89 28.12 -18.50
CA VAL A 109 -3.66 27.13 -17.73
C VAL A 109 -3.30 25.71 -18.16
N GLN A 110 -3.15 25.47 -19.46
CA GLN A 110 -2.77 24.15 -19.98
C GLN A 110 -1.37 23.75 -19.52
N ALA A 111 -0.40 24.67 -19.56
CA ALA A 111 0.96 24.41 -19.10
C ALA A 111 1.02 24.05 -17.61
N GLU A 112 0.21 24.71 -16.77
CA GLU A 112 0.13 24.39 -15.34
C GLU A 112 -0.55 23.04 -15.10
N LEU A 113 -1.62 22.70 -15.84
CA LEU A 113 -2.24 21.38 -15.76
C LEU A 113 -1.28 20.26 -16.18
N ASP A 114 -0.51 20.47 -17.25
CA ASP A 114 0.45 19.49 -17.73
C ASP A 114 1.61 19.31 -16.74
N ARG A 115 2.06 20.41 -16.11
CA ARG A 115 3.03 20.36 -15.02
C ARG A 115 2.49 19.59 -13.82
N GLN A 116 1.26 19.86 -13.38
CA GLN A 116 0.64 19.16 -12.25
C GLN A 116 0.45 17.67 -12.53
N LYS A 117 0.05 17.31 -13.76
CA LYS A 117 -0.02 15.90 -14.18
C LYS A 117 1.34 15.23 -14.14
N ALA A 118 2.38 15.87 -14.67
CA ALA A 118 3.74 15.33 -14.65
C ALA A 118 4.26 15.15 -13.20
N GLU A 119 4.02 16.12 -12.32
CA GLU A 119 4.37 16.02 -10.89
C GLU A 119 3.60 14.89 -10.19
N ALA A 120 2.30 14.75 -10.47
CA ALA A 120 1.47 13.67 -9.91
C ALA A 120 1.90 12.29 -10.40
N GLU A 121 2.22 12.15 -11.70
CA GLU A 121 2.74 10.91 -12.28
C GLU A 121 4.11 10.55 -11.69
N ALA A 122 5.01 11.52 -11.55
CA ALA A 122 6.31 11.31 -10.91
C ALA A 122 6.16 10.88 -9.44
N ALA A 123 5.25 11.51 -8.70
CA ALA A 123 4.95 11.13 -7.32
C ALA A 123 4.35 9.72 -7.22
N ALA A 124 3.44 9.35 -8.14
CA ALA A 124 2.87 8.01 -8.21
C ALA A 124 3.92 6.94 -8.52
N GLN A 125 4.82 7.21 -9.47
CA GLN A 125 5.94 6.32 -9.80
C GLN A 125 6.90 6.17 -8.62
N ALA A 126 7.22 7.25 -7.91
CA ALA A 126 8.06 7.21 -6.72
C ALA A 126 7.41 6.38 -5.60
N ALA A 127 6.11 6.56 -5.36
CA ALA A 127 5.37 5.77 -4.38
C ALA A 127 5.31 4.28 -4.75
N ALA A 128 5.08 3.96 -6.03
CA ALA A 128 5.11 2.59 -6.52
C ALA A 128 6.50 1.95 -6.37
N ALA A 129 7.56 2.67 -6.68
CA ALA A 129 8.93 2.20 -6.51
C ALA A 129 9.27 1.96 -5.03
N GLN A 130 8.83 2.84 -4.12
CA GLN A 130 8.99 2.64 -2.68
C GLN A 130 8.22 1.41 -2.18
N ALA A 131 6.97 1.23 -2.63
CA ALA A 131 6.17 0.07 -2.28
C ALA A 131 6.82 -1.24 -2.78
N ALA A 132 7.31 -1.26 -4.01
CA ALA A 132 8.05 -2.39 -4.56
C ALA A 132 9.34 -2.69 -3.76
N ALA A 133 10.09 -1.65 -3.38
CA ALA A 133 11.29 -1.80 -2.56
C ALA A 133 10.97 -2.36 -1.16
N GLN A 134 9.88 -1.90 -0.52
CA GLN A 134 9.43 -2.43 0.76
C GLN A 134 8.99 -3.89 0.65
N GLN A 135 8.28 -4.25 -0.41
CA GLN A 135 7.89 -5.65 -0.67
C GLN A 135 9.12 -6.54 -0.89
N ALA A 136 10.09 -6.09 -1.69
CA ALA A 136 11.33 -6.82 -1.91
C ALA A 136 12.13 -7.02 -0.62
N ALA A 137 12.21 -5.98 0.22
CA ALA A 137 12.86 -6.08 1.53
C ALA A 137 12.13 -7.05 2.47
N ALA A 138 10.79 -7.03 2.49
CA ALA A 138 9.99 -7.96 3.27
C ALA A 138 10.17 -9.42 2.80
N GLN A 139 10.23 -9.64 1.49
CA GLN A 139 10.50 -10.97 0.91
C GLN A 139 11.91 -11.46 1.26
N GLN A 140 12.93 -10.60 1.19
CA GLN A 140 14.28 -10.95 1.61
C GLN A 140 14.36 -11.26 3.11
N ALA A 141 13.68 -10.49 3.96
CA ALA A 141 13.60 -10.75 5.38
C ALA A 141 12.89 -12.08 5.67
N ALA A 142 11.80 -12.39 4.96
CA ALA A 142 11.10 -13.66 5.09
C ALA A 142 11.96 -14.84 4.62
N ALA A 143 12.71 -14.70 3.53
CA ALA A 143 13.63 -15.71 3.04
C ALA A 143 14.80 -15.94 4.02
N ALA A 144 15.34 -14.88 4.62
CA ALA A 144 16.38 -14.98 5.64
C ALA A 144 15.87 -15.60 6.96
N ALA A 145 14.58 -15.42 7.27
CA ALA A 145 13.93 -16.02 8.43
C ALA A 145 13.42 -17.45 8.18
N ALA A 146 13.45 -17.92 6.92
CA ALA A 146 13.01 -19.27 6.59
C ALA A 146 13.86 -20.29 7.37
N PRO A 147 13.22 -21.28 8.01
CA PRO A 147 13.95 -22.29 8.76
C PRO A 147 14.89 -23.08 7.82
N SER A 148 16.06 -23.39 8.34
CA SER A 148 17.10 -24.16 7.68
C SER A 148 17.73 -25.15 8.68
N GLY A 149 18.40 -26.18 8.17
CA GLY A 149 18.99 -27.24 8.99
C GLY A 149 18.17 -28.53 8.95
N SER A 150 18.31 -29.37 9.97
CA SER A 150 17.58 -30.63 10.06
C SER A 150 16.15 -30.39 10.57
N PHE A 151 15.22 -31.24 10.12
CA PHE A 151 13.84 -31.24 10.61
C PHE A 151 13.75 -31.55 12.12
N GLN A 152 14.64 -32.43 12.58
CA GLN A 152 14.76 -32.79 13.99
C GLN A 152 15.16 -31.60 14.87
N ASP A 153 16.19 -30.84 14.48
CA ASP A 153 16.62 -29.65 15.22
C ASP A 153 15.53 -28.57 15.25
N TYR A 154 14.80 -28.40 14.14
CA TYR A 154 13.67 -27.48 14.09
C TYR A 154 12.55 -27.91 15.05
N ALA A 155 12.20 -29.20 15.08
CA ALA A 155 11.20 -29.73 15.99
C ALA A 155 11.64 -29.57 17.46
N LEU A 156 12.90 -29.88 17.80
CA LEU A 156 13.44 -29.67 19.14
C LEU A 156 13.36 -28.20 19.56
N LYS A 157 13.69 -27.27 18.65
CA LYS A 157 13.54 -25.82 18.89
C LYS A 157 12.09 -25.43 19.14
N LYS A 158 11.13 -26.01 18.41
CA LYS A 158 9.69 -25.77 18.60
C LYS A 158 9.18 -26.28 19.95
N LEU A 159 9.79 -27.34 20.47
CA LEU A 159 9.55 -27.84 21.82
C LEU A 159 10.31 -27.05 22.92
N GLY A 160 10.93 -25.91 22.59
CA GLY A 160 11.67 -25.10 23.55
C GLY A 160 12.98 -25.75 24.03
N GLY A 161 13.50 -26.75 23.32
CA GLY A 161 14.67 -27.52 23.72
C GLY A 161 14.40 -28.65 24.70
N ASP A 162 13.13 -29.02 24.93
CA ASP A 162 12.77 -30.15 25.78
C ASP A 162 13.16 -31.49 25.13
N GLN A 163 14.32 -32.00 25.54
CA GLN A 163 14.87 -33.28 25.08
C GLN A 163 13.97 -34.48 25.40
N SER A 164 13.20 -34.43 26.50
CA SER A 164 12.32 -35.53 26.88
C SER A 164 11.14 -35.65 25.92
N GLN A 165 10.48 -34.52 25.62
CA GLN A 165 9.40 -34.48 24.63
C GLN A 165 9.92 -34.78 23.23
N PHE A 166 11.10 -34.27 22.91
CA PHE A 166 11.72 -34.54 21.62
C PHE A 166 12.03 -36.02 21.41
N SER A 167 12.56 -36.73 22.42
CA SER A 167 12.84 -38.17 22.30
C SER A 167 11.59 -39.01 21.99
N CYS A 168 10.44 -38.65 22.57
CA CYS A 168 9.15 -39.25 22.26
C CYS A 168 8.70 -38.93 20.83
N LEU A 169 8.84 -37.67 20.42
CA LEU A 169 8.49 -37.21 19.08
C LEU A 169 9.35 -37.88 18.00
N GLU A 170 10.66 -38.00 18.25
CA GLU A 170 11.62 -38.64 17.37
C GLU A 170 11.26 -40.09 17.12
N SER A 171 10.94 -40.83 18.18
CA SER A 171 10.49 -42.21 18.07
C SER A 171 9.15 -42.31 17.33
N LEU A 172 8.20 -41.43 17.65
CA LEU A 172 6.89 -41.39 17.03
C LEU A 172 6.99 -41.15 15.53
N TRP A 173 7.51 -40.01 15.09
CA TRP A 173 7.61 -39.67 13.67
C TRP A 173 8.67 -40.50 12.93
N GLY A 174 9.66 -41.02 13.65
CA GLY A 174 10.58 -42.04 13.13
C GLY A 174 9.83 -43.30 12.68
N LYS A 175 8.86 -43.79 13.47
CA LYS A 175 7.99 -44.91 13.09
C LYS A 175 7.04 -44.56 11.94
N GLU A 176 6.49 -43.34 11.92
CA GLU A 176 5.48 -42.95 10.94
C GLU A 176 6.06 -42.73 9.53
N SER A 177 7.20 -42.05 9.43
CA SER A 177 7.76 -41.63 8.13
C SER A 177 9.28 -41.72 8.03
N GLY A 178 9.98 -42.02 9.13
CA GLY A 178 11.43 -41.86 9.20
C GLY A 178 11.86 -40.41 9.02
N TRP A 179 11.03 -39.44 9.43
CA TRP A 179 11.25 -38.00 9.22
C TRP A 179 11.31 -37.56 7.73
N ASN A 180 10.76 -38.35 6.81
CA ASN A 180 10.73 -38.01 5.39
C ASN A 180 9.51 -37.10 5.04
N PRO A 181 9.71 -35.85 4.60
CA PRO A 181 8.62 -34.94 4.25
C PRO A 181 7.82 -35.35 3.01
N ASN A 182 8.35 -36.28 2.22
CA ASN A 182 7.71 -36.83 1.03
C ASN A 182 7.08 -38.21 1.28
N ALA A 183 7.07 -38.70 2.52
CA ALA A 183 6.43 -39.97 2.84
C ALA A 183 4.93 -39.91 2.52
N GLN A 184 4.49 -40.73 1.57
CA GLN A 184 3.10 -40.86 1.17
C GLN A 184 2.66 -42.30 1.42
N ASN A 185 1.61 -42.47 2.20
CA ASN A 185 0.98 -43.77 2.34
C ASN A 185 0.15 -44.07 1.07
N PRO A 186 0.35 -45.20 0.37
CA PRO A 186 -0.37 -45.51 -0.86
C PRO A 186 -1.84 -45.92 -0.62
N SER A 187 -2.21 -46.37 0.57
CA SER A 187 -3.56 -46.84 0.90
C SER A 187 -4.40 -45.83 1.68
N SER A 188 -3.85 -44.65 2.01
CA SER A 188 -4.57 -43.61 2.75
C SER A 188 -4.15 -42.20 2.33
N THR A 189 -4.75 -41.18 2.94
CA THR A 189 -4.39 -39.76 2.68
C THR A 189 -3.22 -39.26 3.53
N ALA A 190 -2.64 -40.13 4.36
CA ALA A 190 -1.53 -39.83 5.25
C ALA A 190 -0.31 -39.36 4.46
N TYR A 191 0.25 -38.22 4.86
CA TYR A 191 1.33 -37.57 4.13
C TYR A 191 2.29 -36.81 5.05
N GLY A 192 3.57 -36.81 4.67
CA GLY A 192 4.63 -36.02 5.28
C GLY A 192 5.21 -36.63 6.55
N ILE A 193 6.07 -35.86 7.23
CA ILE A 193 6.75 -36.25 8.47
C ILE A 193 5.77 -36.82 9.52
N PRO A 194 4.66 -36.12 9.86
CA PRO A 194 3.71 -36.61 10.85
C PRO A 194 2.70 -37.65 10.33
N GLN A 195 2.70 -37.97 9.03
CA GLN A 195 1.68 -38.83 8.40
C GLN A 195 0.22 -38.39 8.64
N LEU A 196 -0.05 -37.07 8.63
CA LEU A 196 -1.41 -36.57 8.85
C LEU A 196 -2.34 -36.88 7.67
N LEU A 197 -3.58 -37.28 7.98
CA LEU A 197 -4.68 -37.40 7.02
C LEU A 197 -5.18 -36.03 6.56
N ASN A 198 -5.89 -35.97 5.42
CA ASN A 198 -6.46 -34.72 4.92
C ASN A 198 -7.41 -34.04 5.92
N SER A 199 -8.22 -34.83 6.64
CA SER A 199 -9.10 -34.32 7.71
C SER A 199 -8.29 -33.73 8.87
N THR A 200 -7.19 -34.38 9.24
CA THR A 200 -6.31 -33.90 10.32
C THR A 200 -5.59 -32.62 9.92
N TRP A 201 -5.09 -32.51 8.68
CA TRP A 201 -4.53 -31.26 8.15
C TRP A 201 -5.48 -30.07 8.33
N ALA A 202 -6.76 -30.25 7.97
CA ALA A 202 -7.76 -29.19 8.12
C ALA A 202 -7.92 -28.71 9.58
N SER A 203 -7.79 -29.61 10.56
CA SER A 203 -7.91 -29.26 11.99
C SER A 203 -6.74 -28.42 12.53
N THR A 204 -5.58 -28.44 11.86
CA THR A 204 -4.38 -27.69 12.30
C THR A 204 -4.40 -26.21 11.88
N GLY A 205 -5.30 -25.82 10.97
CA GLY A 205 -5.29 -24.50 10.34
C GLY A 205 -4.16 -24.29 9.31
N ILE A 206 -3.30 -25.30 9.10
CA ILE A 206 -2.22 -25.27 8.11
C ILE A 206 -2.68 -26.07 6.88
N ALA A 207 -2.67 -25.43 5.70
CA ALA A 207 -2.94 -26.11 4.45
C ALA A 207 -1.92 -27.24 4.21
N LYS A 208 -2.39 -28.39 3.70
CA LYS A 208 -1.54 -29.53 3.34
C LYS A 208 -0.42 -29.09 2.39
N THR A 209 0.82 -29.43 2.72
CA THR A 209 2.01 -28.87 2.07
C THR A 209 3.18 -29.84 2.05
N SER A 210 4.03 -29.73 1.03
CA SER A 210 5.30 -30.46 0.90
C SER A 210 6.46 -29.83 1.67
N ASP A 211 6.28 -28.64 2.24
CA ASP A 211 7.28 -28.01 3.10
C ASP A 211 7.36 -28.75 4.45
N GLY A 212 8.46 -29.48 4.66
CA GLY A 212 8.69 -30.28 5.86
C GLY A 212 8.65 -29.46 7.16
N TYR A 213 9.05 -28.18 7.15
CA TYR A 213 8.98 -27.34 8.36
C TYR A 213 7.53 -27.03 8.75
N ARG A 214 6.70 -26.76 7.75
CA ARG A 214 5.25 -26.55 7.96
C ARG A 214 4.54 -27.85 8.34
N GLN A 215 5.02 -29.00 7.85
CA GLN A 215 4.54 -30.31 8.31
C GLN A 215 4.82 -30.54 9.79
N ILE A 216 6.01 -30.16 10.27
CA ILE A 216 6.35 -30.23 11.70
C ILE A 216 5.42 -29.33 12.52
N ASP A 217 5.21 -28.08 12.07
CA ASP A 217 4.31 -27.15 12.76
C ASP A 217 2.87 -27.72 12.86
N ALA A 218 2.35 -28.27 11.76
CA ALA A 218 1.03 -28.90 11.73
C ALA A 218 0.95 -30.14 12.64
N GLY A 219 1.97 -31.00 12.58
CA GLY A 219 2.06 -32.18 13.43
C GLY A 219 2.09 -31.86 14.92
N LEU A 220 2.87 -30.84 15.31
CA LEU A 220 2.94 -30.39 16.71
C LEU A 220 1.60 -29.79 17.18
N ILE A 221 0.92 -28.99 16.36
CA ILE A 221 -0.42 -28.46 16.67
C ILE A 221 -1.41 -29.61 16.90
N TYR A 222 -1.40 -30.61 16.03
CA TYR A 222 -2.28 -31.77 16.17
C TYR A 222 -1.97 -32.56 17.47
N ILE A 223 -0.69 -32.82 17.74
CA ILE A 223 -0.25 -33.51 18.95
C ILE A 223 -0.69 -32.77 20.21
N ASP A 224 -0.50 -31.46 20.25
CA ASP A 224 -0.89 -30.62 21.39
C ASP A 224 -2.42 -30.68 21.61
N ASN A 225 -3.20 -30.43 20.55
CA ASN A 225 -4.66 -30.43 20.63
C ASN A 225 -5.25 -31.79 21.03
N ARG A 226 -4.66 -32.90 20.59
CA ARG A 226 -5.24 -34.24 20.76
C ARG A 226 -4.68 -35.00 21.95
N TYR A 227 -3.39 -34.84 22.22
CA TYR A 227 -2.63 -35.62 23.20
C TYR A 227 -1.98 -34.76 24.29
N GLY A 228 -1.97 -33.43 24.14
CA GLY A 228 -1.35 -32.48 25.07
C GLY A 228 0.17 -32.45 25.05
N SER A 229 0.84 -33.49 24.54
CA SER A 229 2.30 -33.54 24.45
C SER A 229 2.79 -34.65 23.50
N PRO A 230 4.00 -34.51 22.93
CA PRO A 230 4.64 -35.59 22.17
C PRO A 230 4.75 -36.92 22.92
N CYS A 231 5.08 -36.90 24.22
CA CYS A 231 5.11 -38.13 25.00
C CYS A 231 3.72 -38.74 25.25
N GLY A 232 2.68 -37.91 25.37
CA GLY A 232 1.29 -38.37 25.39
C GLY A 232 0.91 -39.10 24.10
N ALA A 233 1.24 -38.50 22.95
CA ALA A 233 1.02 -39.09 21.63
C ALA A 233 1.80 -40.39 21.44
N TRP A 234 3.08 -40.42 21.83
CA TRP A 234 3.90 -41.63 21.75
C TRP A 234 3.36 -42.77 22.61
N SER A 235 2.94 -42.47 23.85
CA SER A 235 2.34 -43.48 24.73
C SER A 235 1.06 -44.06 24.11
N HIS A 236 0.23 -43.21 23.48
CA HIS A 236 -0.96 -43.66 22.78
C HIS A 236 -0.60 -44.56 21.59
N SER A 237 0.32 -44.12 20.72
CA SER A 237 0.78 -44.87 19.54
C SER A 237 1.32 -46.26 19.88
N LYS A 238 2.06 -46.40 20.99
CA LYS A 238 2.52 -47.72 21.45
C LYS A 238 1.38 -48.66 21.85
N SER A 239 0.23 -48.14 22.27
CA SER A 239 -0.91 -48.94 22.72
C SER A 239 -1.90 -49.27 21.60
N THR A 240 -2.13 -48.35 20.66
CA THR A 240 -3.16 -48.47 19.62
C THR A 240 -2.59 -48.67 18.22
N GLY A 241 -1.29 -48.44 18.03
CA GLY A 241 -0.62 -48.48 16.73
C GLY A 241 -0.68 -47.16 15.94
N TRP A 242 -1.50 -46.21 16.38
CA TRP A 242 -1.75 -44.92 15.71
C TRP A 242 -1.80 -43.76 16.71
N TYR A 243 -1.70 -42.53 16.20
CA TYR A 243 -1.92 -41.28 16.93
C TYR A 243 -2.57 -40.27 15.98
#